data_AF-A0A534MW14-F1
#
_entry.id   AF-A0A534MW14-F1
#
_cell.length_a   1.000
_cell.length_b   1.000
_cell.length_c   1.000
_cell.angle_alpha   90.00
_cell.angle_beta   90.00
_cell.angle_gamma   90.00
#
_symmetry.space_group_name_H-M   'P 1'
#
loop_
_entity.id
_entity.type
_entity.pdbx_description
1 polymer ?
#
loop_
_entity_poly.entity_id
_entity_poly.type
_entity_poly.pdbx_seq_one_letter_code
_entity_poly.pdbx_strand_id
1 'polypeptide(L)'
;MGADRYTSGLAFILAGLGILFVTGAFEAEIVLTSGLGTPSYLGATDLVRLSAVPWGLGLLFFGYAIDHPEVLWDRVRGRRILATFLLFADGAIHIVAIGEHVESIIVAFFIVLAPLEFLGGFTIMRASRPIVWAWLLAALGLIGLYVASRLVVFPFVSQQYVFGPLGLISKVIEGVLAFALAQELWTTSTTRRPRAVRPATQS
;
A
#
# COMPACT_ATOMS: atom_id res chain seq x y z
N MET A 1 -21.68 8.13 28.35
CA MET A 1 -20.68 7.04 28.20
C MET A 1 -20.89 6.43 26.82
N GLY A 2 -20.09 6.84 25.83
CA GLY A 2 -20.19 6.33 24.47
C GLY A 2 -19.60 4.93 24.45
N ALA A 3 -20.42 3.92 24.23
CA ALA A 3 -19.91 2.60 23.88
C ALA A 3 -19.24 2.73 22.51
N ASP A 4 -17.93 2.55 22.46
CA ASP A 4 -17.17 2.45 21.22
C ASP A 4 -17.84 1.38 20.36
N ARG A 5 -18.47 1.81 19.26
CA ARG A 5 -19.14 0.89 18.33
C ARG A 5 -18.06 0.11 17.59
N TYR A 6 -17.72 -1.05 18.11
CA TYR A 6 -17.11 -2.10 17.30
C TYR A 6 -18.09 -2.46 16.17
N THR A 7 -17.84 -1.94 14.97
CA THR A 7 -18.58 -2.34 13.78
C THR A 7 -18.09 -3.70 13.31
N SER A 8 -18.94 -4.45 12.61
CA SER A 8 -18.52 -5.66 11.92
C SER A 8 -17.41 -5.36 10.91
N GLY A 9 -17.48 -4.22 10.22
CA GLY A 9 -16.43 -3.78 9.29
C GLY A 9 -15.07 -3.59 9.96
N LEU A 10 -15.03 -2.92 11.12
CA LEU A 10 -13.81 -2.76 11.91
C LEU A 10 -13.23 -4.12 12.34
N ALA A 11 -14.07 -5.07 12.74
CA ALA A 11 -13.61 -6.41 13.11
C ALA A 11 -12.93 -7.14 11.92
N PHE A 12 -13.52 -7.05 10.72
CA PHE A 12 -12.93 -7.60 9.49
C PHE A 12 -11.64 -6.90 9.08
N ILE A 13 -11.59 -5.56 9.19
CA ILE A 13 -10.38 -4.77 8.96
C ILE A 13 -9.26 -5.21 9.90
N LEU A 14 -9.55 -5.28 11.21
CA LEU A 14 -8.56 -5.69 12.22
C LEU A 14 -8.11 -7.13 12.02
N ALA A 15 -9.01 -8.05 11.64
CA ALA A 15 -8.64 -9.42 11.31
C ALA A 15 -7.72 -9.49 10.08
N GLY A 16 -8.05 -8.74 9.02
CA GLY A 16 -7.24 -8.66 7.81
C GLY A 16 -5.85 -8.08 8.06
N LEU A 17 -5.78 -6.93 8.77
CA LEU A 17 -4.52 -6.33 9.19
C LEU A 17 -3.74 -7.27 10.12
N GLY A 18 -4.41 -7.93 11.06
CA GLY A 18 -3.80 -8.91 11.96
C GLY A 18 -3.09 -10.02 11.19
N ILE A 19 -3.75 -10.62 10.20
CA ILE A 19 -3.13 -11.64 9.34
C ILE A 19 -1.89 -11.08 8.62
N LEU A 20 -2.00 -9.89 8.02
CA LEU A 20 -0.91 -9.29 7.25
C LEU A 20 0.28 -8.93 8.12
N PHE A 21 0.07 -8.23 9.24
CA PHE A 21 1.15 -7.80 10.12
C PHE A 21 1.77 -8.93 10.92
N VAL A 22 1.00 -9.93 11.34
CA VAL A 22 1.57 -11.13 11.97
C VAL A 22 2.43 -11.90 10.98
N THR A 23 1.98 -12.03 9.72
CA THR A 23 2.80 -12.62 8.65
C THR A 23 4.11 -11.84 8.46
N GLY A 24 4.05 -10.51 8.35
CA GLY A 24 5.24 -9.67 8.24
C GLY A 24 6.18 -9.74 9.44
N ALA A 25 5.64 -9.84 10.65
CA ALA A 25 6.43 -9.98 11.86
C ALA A 25 7.22 -11.30 11.85
N PHE A 26 6.59 -12.40 11.41
CA PHE A 26 7.29 -13.68 11.21
C PHE A 26 8.38 -13.58 10.15
N GLU A 27 8.13 -12.93 9.01
CA GLU A 27 9.15 -12.71 7.98
C GLU A 27 10.33 -11.90 8.52
N ALA A 28 10.05 -10.80 9.26
CA ALA A 28 11.07 -9.98 9.87
C ALA A 28 11.88 -10.74 10.92
N GLU A 29 11.23 -11.53 11.78
CA GLU A 29 11.89 -12.34 12.81
C GLU A 29 12.87 -13.35 12.18
N ILE A 30 12.43 -14.06 11.13
CA ILE A 30 13.28 -15.02 10.42
C ILE A 30 14.54 -14.35 9.89
N VAL A 31 14.38 -13.21 9.20
CA VAL A 31 15.53 -12.49 8.64
C VAL A 31 16.46 -11.99 9.73
N LEU A 32 15.92 -11.34 10.77
CA LEU A 32 16.70 -10.72 11.83
C LEU A 32 17.40 -11.74 12.75
N THR A 33 16.88 -12.97 12.85
CA THR A 33 17.46 -14.04 13.69
C THR A 33 18.25 -15.07 12.90
N SER A 34 18.21 -15.07 11.56
CA SER A 34 18.91 -16.03 10.70
C SER A 34 20.42 -16.16 10.97
N GLY A 35 21.08 -15.06 11.38
CA GLY A 35 22.49 -15.06 11.79
C GLY A 35 22.79 -15.73 13.14
N LEU A 36 21.77 -16.17 13.89
CA LEU A 36 21.89 -16.78 15.21
C LEU A 36 21.85 -18.32 15.20
N GLY A 37 21.81 -18.95 14.01
CA GLY A 37 21.81 -20.41 13.87
C GLY A 37 20.50 -21.10 14.30
N THR A 38 19.41 -20.35 14.46
CA THR A 38 18.07 -20.89 14.65
C THR A 38 17.60 -21.62 13.39
N PRO A 39 16.96 -22.81 13.49
CA PRO A 39 16.49 -23.54 12.32
C PRO A 39 15.48 -22.68 11.55
N SER A 40 15.87 -22.26 10.36
CA SER A 40 15.01 -21.56 9.42
C SER A 40 13.84 -22.49 9.05
N TYR A 41 12.62 -22.08 9.40
CA TYR A 41 11.34 -22.77 9.16
C TYR A 41 11.04 -22.85 7.64
N LEU A 42 11.80 -23.66 6.89
CA LEU A 42 11.88 -23.62 5.42
C LEU A 42 11.03 -24.66 4.67
N GLY A 43 10.31 -25.56 5.35
CA GLY A 43 9.73 -26.74 4.67
C GLY A 43 8.23 -26.72 4.37
N ALA A 44 7.41 -26.04 5.18
CA ALA A 44 5.94 -26.16 5.14
C ALA A 44 5.22 -24.81 4.96
N THR A 45 5.98 -23.74 4.75
CA THR A 45 5.58 -22.37 5.07
C THR A 45 5.23 -21.53 3.84
N ASP A 46 5.75 -21.82 2.65
CA ASP A 46 5.51 -20.97 1.47
C ASP A 46 4.04 -20.92 1.01
N LEU A 47 3.31 -22.03 1.07
CA LEU A 47 1.89 -22.05 0.68
C LEU A 47 0.99 -21.36 1.70
N VAL A 48 1.26 -21.52 3.01
CA VAL A 48 0.51 -20.84 4.07
C VAL A 48 0.79 -19.33 4.01
N ARG A 49 2.05 -18.94 3.81
CA ARG A 49 2.49 -17.55 3.63
C ARG A 49 1.84 -16.89 2.41
N LEU A 50 1.91 -17.52 1.24
CA LEU A 50 1.29 -17.02 0.00
C LEU A 50 -0.24 -16.99 0.10
N SER A 51 -0.85 -17.89 0.88
CA SER A 51 -2.29 -17.88 1.11
C SER A 51 -2.77 -16.79 2.07
N ALA A 52 -1.93 -16.41 3.05
CA ALA A 52 -2.30 -15.43 4.08
C ALA A 52 -2.57 -14.04 3.51
N VAL A 53 -1.83 -13.64 2.47
CA VAL A 53 -1.97 -12.31 1.84
C VAL A 53 -3.33 -12.11 1.17
N PRO A 54 -3.81 -13.00 0.27
CA PRO A 54 -5.17 -12.94 -0.26
C PRO A 54 -6.25 -12.92 0.82
N TRP A 55 -6.11 -13.71 1.90
CA TRP A 55 -7.07 -13.72 3.00
C TRP A 55 -7.07 -12.40 3.77
N GLY A 56 -5.89 -11.89 4.11
CA GLY A 56 -5.72 -10.62 4.80
C GLY A 56 -6.28 -9.45 4.02
N LEU A 57 -5.94 -9.35 2.73
CA LEU A 57 -6.49 -8.35 1.81
C LEU A 57 -8.00 -8.52 1.61
N GLY A 58 -8.49 -9.75 1.46
CA GLY A 58 -9.91 -10.04 1.29
C GLY A 58 -10.74 -9.57 2.49
N LEU A 59 -10.31 -9.87 3.71
CA LEU A 59 -10.98 -9.43 4.94
C LEU A 59 -10.87 -7.91 5.12
N LEU A 60 -9.69 -7.33 4.83
CA LEU A 60 -9.49 -5.88 4.86
C LEU A 60 -10.45 -5.16 3.91
N PHE A 61 -10.55 -5.63 2.66
CA PHE A 61 -11.40 -5.03 1.63
C PHE A 61 -12.87 -5.23 1.96
N PHE A 62 -13.25 -6.42 2.44
CA PHE A 62 -14.60 -6.71 2.85
C PHE A 62 -15.04 -5.83 4.02
N GLY A 63 -14.21 -5.72 5.06
CA GLY A 63 -14.49 -4.86 6.20
C GLY A 63 -14.57 -3.39 5.82
N TYR A 64 -13.65 -2.91 4.97
CA TYR A 64 -13.67 -1.56 4.45
C TYR A 64 -14.95 -1.27 3.64
N ALA A 65 -15.37 -2.20 2.79
CA ALA A 65 -16.59 -2.05 1.99
C ALA A 65 -17.88 -2.12 2.83
N ILE A 66 -17.90 -2.85 3.95
CA ILE A 66 -19.04 -2.85 4.90
C ILE A 66 -19.23 -1.47 5.52
N ASP A 67 -18.14 -0.86 6.00
CA ASP A 67 -18.20 0.45 6.67
C ASP A 67 -18.29 1.61 5.66
N HIS A 68 -17.87 1.37 4.41
CA HIS A 68 -17.87 2.33 3.30
C HIS A 68 -18.52 1.74 2.02
N PRO A 69 -19.83 1.42 2.02
CA PRO A 69 -20.49 0.78 0.88
C PRO A 69 -20.49 1.62 -0.39
N GLU A 70 -20.30 2.94 -0.28
CA GLU A 70 -20.11 3.85 -1.42
C GLU A 70 -18.95 3.43 -2.32
N VAL A 71 -17.94 2.74 -1.78
CA VAL A 71 -16.75 2.27 -2.51
C VAL A 71 -17.11 1.28 -3.61
N LEU A 72 -18.24 0.56 -3.48
CA LEU A 72 -18.67 -0.42 -4.47
C LEU A 72 -19.40 0.22 -5.67
N TRP A 73 -19.91 1.44 -5.52
CA TRP A 73 -20.86 2.02 -6.48
C TRP A 73 -20.53 3.47 -6.90
N ASP A 74 -19.60 4.15 -6.23
CA ASP A 74 -19.24 5.55 -6.52
C ASP A 74 -18.32 5.66 -7.74
N ARG A 75 -18.94 5.89 -8.90
CA ARG A 75 -18.24 6.13 -10.18
C ARG A 75 -17.45 7.44 -10.18
N VAL A 76 -17.78 8.41 -9.34
CA VAL A 76 -17.09 9.71 -9.29
C VAL A 76 -15.77 9.58 -8.55
N ARG A 77 -15.74 8.77 -7.48
CA ARG A 77 -14.52 8.51 -6.69
C ARG A 77 -13.76 7.26 -7.12
N GLY A 78 -14.13 6.65 -8.24
CA GLY A 78 -13.56 5.37 -8.71
C GLY A 78 -12.02 5.33 -8.71
N ARG A 79 -11.35 6.46 -9.00
CA ARG A 79 -9.87 6.53 -8.98
C ARG A 79 -9.28 6.49 -7.58
N ARG A 80 -9.91 7.15 -6.61
CA ARG A 80 -9.46 7.12 -5.21
C ARG A 80 -9.77 5.77 -4.58
N ILE A 81 -10.90 5.17 -4.96
CA ILE A 81 -11.26 3.80 -4.58
C ILE A 81 -10.20 2.82 -5.09
N LEU A 82 -9.85 2.91 -6.38
CA LEU A 82 -8.77 2.11 -6.97
C LEU A 82 -7.46 2.34 -6.22
N ALA A 83 -7.10 3.60 -5.95
CA ALA A 83 -5.88 3.93 -5.20
C ALA A 83 -5.88 3.34 -3.78
N THR A 84 -7.02 3.33 -3.07
CA THR A 84 -7.15 2.67 -1.75
C THR A 84 -6.78 1.20 -1.84
N PHE A 85 -7.36 0.47 -2.80
CA PHE A 85 -7.10 -0.96 -2.94
C PHE A 85 -5.67 -1.25 -3.39
N LEU A 86 -5.10 -0.44 -4.29
CA LEU A 86 -3.71 -0.59 -4.75
C LEU A 86 -2.72 -0.31 -3.62
N LEU A 87 -2.95 0.71 -2.78
CA LEU A 87 -2.10 0.99 -1.61
C LEU A 87 -2.11 -0.17 -0.61
N PHE A 88 -3.29 -0.74 -0.32
CA PHE A 88 -3.37 -1.92 0.53
C PHE A 88 -2.67 -3.14 -0.09
N ALA A 89 -2.86 -3.38 -1.39
CA ALA A 89 -2.25 -4.50 -2.08
C ALA A 89 -0.72 -4.38 -2.10
N ASP A 90 -0.19 -3.20 -2.41
CA ASP A 90 1.26 -2.96 -2.45
C ASP A 90 1.88 -3.07 -1.05
N GLY A 91 1.22 -2.51 -0.02
CA GLY A 91 1.64 -2.69 1.38
C GLY A 91 1.70 -4.16 1.82
N ALA A 92 0.76 -4.99 1.35
CA ALA A 92 0.81 -6.42 1.61
C ALA A 92 1.95 -7.13 0.86
N ILE A 93 2.30 -6.69 -0.36
CA ILE A 93 3.47 -7.21 -1.08
C ILE A 93 4.77 -6.81 -0.35
N HIS A 94 4.87 -5.55 0.09
CA HIS A 94 6.02 -5.06 0.83
C HIS A 94 6.24 -5.79 2.16
N ILE A 95 5.16 -6.23 2.83
CA ILE A 95 5.22 -7.11 4.00
C ILE A 95 5.89 -8.45 3.66
N VAL A 96 5.51 -9.08 2.55
CA VAL A 96 6.03 -10.41 2.17
C VAL A 96 7.43 -10.31 1.60
N ALA A 97 7.74 -9.19 0.94
CA ALA A 97 9.07 -8.90 0.41
C ALA A 97 10.14 -8.81 1.51
N ILE A 98 9.76 -8.60 2.78
CA ILE A 98 10.69 -8.65 3.92
C ILE A 98 11.48 -9.96 3.91
N GLY A 99 10.82 -11.10 3.69
CA GLY A 99 11.45 -12.43 3.68
C GLY A 99 12.40 -12.66 2.51
N GLU A 100 12.37 -11.82 1.47
CA GLU A 100 13.30 -11.90 0.32
C GLU A 100 14.63 -11.17 0.57
N HIS A 101 14.75 -10.43 1.68
CA HIS A 101 15.92 -9.62 1.99
C HIS A 101 16.69 -10.16 3.20
N VAL A 102 18.01 -10.02 3.18
CA VAL A 102 18.88 -10.40 4.32
C VAL A 102 19.46 -9.18 5.02
N GLU A 103 19.40 -8.01 4.37
CA GLU A 103 19.95 -6.76 4.87
C GLU A 103 18.95 -6.04 5.79
N SER A 104 19.39 -5.79 7.03
CA SER A 104 18.59 -5.12 8.05
C SER A 104 18.07 -3.74 7.64
N ILE A 105 18.80 -3.01 6.80
CA ILE A 105 18.36 -1.70 6.29
C ILE A 105 17.15 -1.79 5.35
N ILE A 106 17.07 -2.85 4.53
CA ILE A 106 15.96 -3.07 3.61
C ILE A 106 14.73 -3.57 4.37
N VAL A 107 14.95 -4.46 5.35
CA VAL A 107 13.90 -4.89 6.29
C VAL A 107 13.31 -3.70 7.02
N ALA A 108 14.14 -2.81 7.58
CA ALA A 108 13.68 -1.61 8.28
C ALA A 108 12.88 -0.68 7.35
N PHE A 109 13.30 -0.56 6.09
CA PHE A 109 12.57 0.21 5.08
C PHE A 109 11.15 -0.34 4.87
N PHE A 110 10.97 -1.65 4.66
CA PHE A 110 9.64 -2.24 4.46
C PHE A 110 8.77 -2.26 5.72
N ILE A 111 9.37 -2.43 6.91
CA ILE A 111 8.67 -2.30 8.20
C ILE A 111 8.02 -0.93 8.35
N VAL A 112 8.62 0.12 7.80
CA VAL A 112 8.07 1.48 7.84
C VAL A 112 7.13 1.73 6.65
N LEU A 113 7.52 1.31 5.45
CA LEU A 113 6.79 1.59 4.21
C LEU A 113 5.41 0.94 4.20
N ALA A 114 5.31 -0.35 4.53
CA ALA A 114 4.03 -1.05 4.45
C ALA A 114 2.95 -0.43 5.35
N PRO A 115 3.19 -0.13 6.65
CA PRO A 115 2.21 0.60 7.47
C PRO A 115 1.81 1.96 6.90
N LEU A 116 2.75 2.69 6.29
CA LEU A 116 2.44 3.97 5.66
C LEU A 116 1.47 3.77 4.49
N GLU A 117 1.66 2.75 3.67
CA GLU A 117 0.75 2.44 2.55
C GLU A 117 -0.64 2.04 3.04
N PHE A 118 -0.75 1.25 4.11
CA PHE A 118 -2.04 1.00 4.75
C PHE A 118 -2.69 2.30 5.24
N LEU A 119 -1.93 3.17 5.92
CA LEU A 119 -2.44 4.47 6.34
C LEU A 119 -2.87 5.33 5.13
N GLY A 120 -2.14 5.26 4.04
CA GLY A 120 -2.50 5.84 2.75
C GLY A 120 -3.84 5.32 2.25
N GLY A 121 -4.02 4.00 2.20
CA GLY A 121 -5.25 3.37 1.74
C GLY A 121 -6.48 3.83 2.52
N PHE A 122 -6.38 3.92 3.85
CA PHE A 122 -7.46 4.42 4.70
C PHE A 122 -7.75 5.91 4.53
N THR A 123 -6.75 6.73 4.20
CA THR A 123 -6.88 8.20 4.21
C THR A 123 -7.08 8.82 2.82
N ILE A 124 -6.69 8.13 1.74
CA ILE A 124 -6.66 8.69 0.37
C ILE A 124 -8.03 9.13 -0.13
N MET A 125 -9.11 8.48 0.33
CA MET A 125 -10.49 8.84 -0.01
C MET A 125 -10.87 10.27 0.41
N ARG A 126 -10.24 10.80 1.46
CA ARG A 126 -10.46 12.16 1.98
C ARG A 126 -9.23 13.05 1.87
N ALA A 127 -8.16 12.55 1.24
CA ALA A 127 -6.90 13.25 1.13
C ALA A 127 -7.04 14.58 0.36
N SER A 128 -6.46 15.64 0.91
CA SER A 128 -6.30 16.90 0.22
C SER A 128 -5.42 16.75 -1.02
N ARG A 129 -5.56 17.67 -1.97
CA ARG A 129 -4.79 17.63 -3.22
C ARG A 129 -3.26 17.55 -3.02
N PRO A 130 -2.64 18.27 -2.06
CA PRO A 130 -1.21 18.09 -1.76
C PRO A 130 -0.86 16.68 -1.26
N ILE A 131 -1.73 16.05 -0.47
CA ILE A 131 -1.51 14.68 0.02
C ILE A 131 -1.59 13.67 -1.14
N VAL A 132 -2.52 13.86 -2.08
CA VAL A 132 -2.58 13.04 -3.31
C VAL A 132 -1.31 13.20 -4.15
N TRP A 133 -0.78 14.43 -4.26
CA TRP A 133 0.53 14.67 -4.88
C TRP A 133 1.66 13.95 -4.14
N ALA A 134 1.68 14.00 -2.81
CA ALA A 134 2.69 13.30 -2.01
C ALA A 134 2.68 11.80 -2.27
N TRP A 135 1.48 11.18 -2.33
CA TRP A 135 1.34 9.76 -2.69
C TRP A 135 1.77 9.44 -4.11
N LEU A 136 1.49 10.32 -5.07
CA LEU A 136 1.96 10.16 -6.44
C LEU A 136 3.50 10.22 -6.50
N LEU A 137 4.11 11.20 -5.84
CA LEU A 137 5.57 11.33 -5.78
C LEU A 137 6.21 10.14 -5.05
N ALA A 138 5.59 9.64 -3.98
CA ALA A 138 6.04 8.44 -3.28
C ALA A 138 6.03 7.23 -4.22
N ALA A 139 4.91 6.95 -4.91
CA ALA A 139 4.82 5.84 -5.85
C ALA A 139 5.87 5.95 -6.99
N LEU A 140 6.01 7.12 -7.61
CA LEU A 140 7.04 7.35 -8.63
C LEU A 140 8.47 7.21 -8.06
N GLY A 141 8.67 7.64 -6.82
CA GLY A 141 9.94 7.51 -6.11
C GLY A 141 10.30 6.05 -5.84
N LEU A 142 9.34 5.22 -5.43
CA LEU A 142 9.54 3.78 -5.21
C LEU A 142 9.83 3.03 -6.51
N ILE A 143 9.15 3.37 -7.60
CA ILE A 143 9.47 2.86 -8.95
C ILE A 143 10.90 3.28 -9.34
N GLY A 144 11.24 4.56 -9.15
CA GLY A 144 12.56 5.09 -9.46
C GLY A 144 13.67 4.41 -8.64
N LEU A 145 13.42 4.19 -7.34
CA LEU A 145 14.34 3.51 -6.44
C LEU A 145 14.57 2.06 -6.85
N TYR A 146 13.51 1.35 -7.25
CA TYR A 146 13.62 0.01 -7.80
C TYR A 146 14.43 -0.01 -9.10
N VAL A 147 14.20 0.92 -10.02
CA VAL A 147 14.99 1.00 -11.26
C VAL A 147 16.45 1.30 -10.93
N ALA A 148 16.71 2.26 -10.04
CA ALA A 148 18.06 2.60 -9.61
C ALA A 148 18.81 1.41 -8.99
N SER A 149 18.11 0.56 -8.21
CA SER A 149 18.72 -0.65 -7.63
C SER A 149 19.08 -1.70 -8.67
N ARG A 150 18.57 -1.60 -9.91
CA ARG A 150 18.95 -2.44 -11.05
C ARG A 150 20.09 -1.89 -11.89
N LEU A 151 20.35 -0.59 -11.77
CA LEU A 151 21.33 0.10 -12.61
C LEU A 151 22.63 0.40 -11.86
N VAL A 152 22.57 0.53 -10.53
CA VAL A 152 23.70 0.97 -9.72
C VAL A 152 23.83 0.10 -8.48
N VAL A 153 25.07 -0.21 -8.09
CA VAL A 153 25.37 -0.89 -6.84
C VAL A 153 25.31 0.11 -5.70
N PHE A 154 24.39 -0.09 -4.76
CA PHE A 154 24.32 0.72 -3.55
C PHE A 154 25.30 0.19 -2.49
N PRO A 155 26.04 1.07 -1.80
CA PRO A 155 27.11 0.68 -0.85
C PRO A 155 26.62 -0.13 0.37
N PHE A 156 25.31 -0.29 0.55
CA PHE A 156 24.70 -1.00 1.69
C PHE A 156 23.69 -2.09 1.26
N VAL A 157 23.63 -2.42 -0.02
CA VAL A 157 22.69 -3.42 -0.57
C VAL A 157 23.51 -4.47 -1.30
N SER A 158 23.53 -5.70 -0.79
CA SER A 158 24.22 -6.77 -1.50
C SER A 158 23.40 -7.15 -2.74
N GLN A 159 24.08 -7.36 -3.87
CA GLN A 159 23.44 -7.81 -5.11
C GLN A 159 23.13 -9.33 -5.07
N GLN A 160 23.36 -9.99 -3.92
CA GLN A 160 23.42 -11.44 -3.84
C GLN A 160 22.05 -12.12 -3.69
N TYR A 161 20.99 -11.38 -3.36
CA TYR A 161 19.65 -11.94 -3.28
C TYR A 161 18.80 -11.56 -4.50
N VAL A 162 18.47 -12.61 -5.24
CA VAL A 162 17.71 -12.60 -6.49
C VAL A 162 16.33 -12.05 -6.19
N PHE A 163 16.18 -10.78 -6.52
CA PHE A 163 14.91 -10.09 -6.63
C PHE A 163 13.81 -11.00 -7.19
N GLY A 164 12.86 -11.38 -6.34
CA GLY A 164 11.76 -12.25 -6.72
C GLY A 164 10.78 -11.57 -7.67
N PRO A 165 9.85 -12.33 -8.27
CA PRO A 165 8.75 -11.79 -9.06
C PRO A 165 7.90 -10.77 -8.27
N LEU A 166 7.91 -10.81 -6.93
CA LEU A 166 7.19 -9.87 -6.07
C LEU A 166 7.59 -8.41 -6.29
N GLY A 167 8.89 -8.13 -6.44
CA GLY A 167 9.36 -6.77 -6.68
C GLY A 167 8.83 -6.19 -8.00
N LEU A 168 8.73 -7.00 -9.05
CA LEU A 168 8.15 -6.59 -10.33
C LEU A 168 6.63 -6.39 -10.22
N ILE A 169 5.93 -7.29 -9.52
CA ILE A 169 4.47 -7.19 -9.30
C ILE A 169 4.15 -5.89 -8.54
N SER A 170 4.88 -5.59 -7.47
CA SER A 170 4.76 -4.31 -6.74
C SER A 170 4.92 -3.11 -7.68
N LYS A 171 5.95 -3.09 -8.54
CA LYS A 171 6.12 -1.97 -9.48
C LYS A 171 4.97 -1.82 -10.48
N VAL A 172 4.34 -2.92 -10.91
CA VAL A 172 3.13 -2.86 -11.75
C VAL A 172 1.99 -2.21 -10.97
N ILE A 173 1.78 -2.61 -9.71
CA ILE A 173 0.77 -2.01 -8.83
C ILE A 173 1.03 -0.52 -8.61
N GLU A 174 2.27 -0.14 -8.26
CA GLU A 174 2.68 1.25 -8.11
C GLU A 174 2.48 2.06 -9.40
N GLY A 175 2.76 1.47 -10.57
CA GLY A 175 2.53 2.11 -11.86
C GLY A 175 1.05 2.42 -12.12
N VAL A 176 0.17 1.45 -11.83
CA VAL A 176 -1.28 1.65 -11.94
C VAL A 176 -1.77 2.67 -10.89
N LEU A 177 -1.22 2.64 -9.67
CA LEU A 177 -1.52 3.60 -8.61
C LEU A 177 -1.12 5.01 -9.03
N ALA A 178 0.11 5.21 -9.48
CA ALA A 178 0.62 6.49 -9.95
C ALA A 178 -0.25 7.04 -11.10
N PHE A 179 -0.64 6.18 -12.04
CA PHE A 179 -1.55 6.57 -13.11
C PHE A 179 -2.93 7.03 -12.58
N ALA A 180 -3.54 6.27 -11.66
CA ALA A 180 -4.83 6.62 -11.07
C ALA A 180 -4.78 7.96 -10.31
N LEU A 181 -3.72 8.19 -9.52
CA LEU A 181 -3.51 9.44 -8.78
C LEU A 181 -3.24 10.62 -9.72
N ALA A 182 -2.43 10.43 -10.77
CA ALA A 182 -2.19 11.45 -11.78
C ALA A 182 -3.48 11.85 -12.50
N GLN A 183 -4.31 10.88 -12.88
CA GLN A 183 -5.60 11.16 -13.49
C GLN A 183 -6.55 11.90 -12.54
N GLU A 184 -6.60 11.51 -11.27
CA GLU A 184 -7.39 12.20 -10.24
C GLU A 184 -6.99 13.68 -10.11
N LEU A 185 -5.68 13.95 -10.06
CA LEU A 185 -5.14 15.30 -10.01
C LEU A 185 -5.43 16.09 -11.29
N TRP A 186 -5.38 15.44 -12.45
CA TRP A 186 -5.67 16.08 -13.73
C TRP A 186 -7.13 16.54 -13.82
N THR A 187 -8.10 15.65 -13.57
CA THR A 187 -9.53 15.97 -13.76
C THR A 187 -10.08 16.95 -12.74
N THR A 188 -9.53 16.97 -11.53
CA THR A 188 -9.89 17.96 -10.51
C THR A 188 -9.32 19.34 -10.81
N SER A 189 -8.28 19.44 -11.65
CA SER A 189 -7.74 20.73 -12.12
C SER A 189 -8.65 21.35 -13.17
N THR A 190 -9.16 20.54 -14.10
CA THR A 190 -9.93 21.00 -15.27
C THR A 190 -11.34 21.49 -14.93
N THR A 191 -11.92 21.03 -13.81
CA THR A 191 -13.25 21.47 -13.34
C THR A 191 -13.24 22.83 -12.65
N ARG A 192 -12.07 23.34 -12.27
CA ARG A 192 -11.90 24.67 -11.64
C ARG A 192 -11.73 25.78 -12.70
N ARG A 193 -12.61 25.86 -13.70
CA ARG A 193 -12.68 27.04 -14.59
C ARG A 193 -13.44 28.18 -13.89
N PRO A 194 -13.08 29.46 -14.12
CA PRO A 194 -13.55 30.58 -13.31
C PRO A 194 -15.08 30.72 -13.35
N ARG A 195 -15.68 30.95 -12.18
CA ARG A 195 -17.08 31.37 -12.04
C ARG A 195 -17.26 32.60 -12.93
N ALA A 196 -18.11 32.49 -13.96
CA ALA A 196 -18.46 33.64 -14.81
C ALA A 196 -18.87 34.80 -13.90
N VAL A 197 -18.14 35.91 -13.97
CA VAL A 197 -18.49 37.14 -13.26
C VAL A 197 -19.87 37.54 -13.80
N ARG A 198 -20.90 37.51 -12.94
CA ARG A 198 -22.21 38.03 -13.30
C ARG A 198 -22.03 39.51 -13.68
N PRO A 199 -22.54 39.96 -14.84
CA PRO A 199 -22.54 41.39 -15.15
C PRO A 199 -23.26 42.12 -14.02
N ALA A 200 -22.63 43.16 -13.49
CA ALA A 200 -23.29 44.05 -12.55
C ALA A 200 -24.53 44.61 -13.25
N THR A 201 -25.71 44.33 -12.69
CA THR A 201 -26.94 45.02 -13.07
C THR A 201 -26.74 46.51 -12.83
N GLN A 202 -26.66 47.28 -13.91
CA GLN A 202 -26.76 48.73 -13.84
C GLN A 202 -28.18 49.08 -13.42
N SER A 203 -28.26 49.99 -12.45
CA SER A 203 -29.44 50.50 -11.76
C SER A 203 -30.55 50.98 -12.68
#